data_AF-A0A8J9TL05-F1
#
_entry.id   AF-A0A8J9TL05-F1
#
_cell.length_a   1.000
_cell.length_b   1.000
_cell.length_c   1.000
_cell.angle_alpha   90.00
_cell.angle_beta   90.00
_cell.angle_gamma   90.00
#
_symmetry.space_group_name_H-M   'P 1'
#
loop_
_entity.id
_entity.type
_entity.pdbx_description
1 polymer ?
#
loop_
_entity_poly.entity_id
_entity_poly.type
_entity_poly.pdbx_seq_one_letter_code
_entity_poly.pdbx_strand_id
1 'polypeptide(L)'
;ATIGLYNYKWFYLMLLFMTLYFLGFSIALGMYFVRSLRVPLWQVVLGLYLAAHVFMTAGMWFYHTQLLLGNLTTNEHLNLRKYPYLWETRAYVSGKTKTVYRNPWNISWWHNIQDRFHPSAASYTVPESHETVRQSQALLSTVTSSSSSSSTATPTPLRHVPTQEAV
;
A
#
# COMPACT_ATOMS: atom_id res chain seq x y z
N ALA A 1 1.34 -16.46 9.52
CA ALA A 1 1.32 -16.48 8.05
C ALA A 1 1.27 -15.05 7.55
N THR A 2 2.07 -14.69 6.53
CA THR A 2 2.13 -13.32 5.99
C THR A 2 1.11 -13.15 4.87
N ILE A 3 0.46 -11.98 4.80
CA ILE A 3 -0.43 -11.62 3.68
C ILE A 3 0.44 -11.07 2.54
N GLY A 4 0.47 -11.79 1.42
CA GLY A 4 1.15 -11.45 0.19
C GLY A 4 0.20 -11.49 -1.00
N LEU A 5 0.74 -11.51 -2.22
CA LEU A 5 -0.05 -11.31 -3.44
C LEU A 5 -1.11 -12.42 -3.67
N TYR A 6 -0.72 -13.69 -3.53
CA TYR A 6 -1.60 -14.82 -3.86
C TYR A 6 -2.71 -15.10 -2.83
N ASN A 7 -2.50 -14.75 -1.57
CA ASN A 7 -3.50 -14.92 -0.51
C ASN A 7 -4.29 -13.64 -0.20
N TYR A 8 -3.95 -12.51 -0.82
CA TYR A 8 -4.64 -11.23 -0.61
C TYR A 8 -6.15 -11.32 -0.88
N LYS A 9 -6.57 -12.03 -1.93
CA LYS A 9 -8.00 -12.21 -2.24
C LYS A 9 -8.78 -12.87 -1.11
N TRP A 10 -8.19 -13.87 -0.45
CA TRP A 10 -8.84 -14.58 0.65
C TRP A 10 -8.92 -13.71 1.89
N PHE A 11 -7.86 -12.95 2.16
CA PHE A 11 -7.86 -11.95 3.23
C PHE A 11 -8.93 -10.88 3.01
N TYR A 12 -9.05 -10.34 1.78
CA TYR A 12 -10.06 -9.34 1.44
C TYR A 12 -11.49 -9.90 1.57
N LEU A 13 -11.74 -11.12 1.06
CA LEU A 13 -13.04 -11.79 1.21
C LEU A 13 -13.37 -12.07 2.67
N MET A 14 -12.39 -12.49 3.48
CA MET A 14 -12.56 -12.66 4.92
C MET A 14 -13.01 -11.36 5.59
N LEU A 15 -12.37 -10.22 5.28
CA LEU A 15 -12.76 -8.91 5.82
C LEU A 15 -14.18 -8.52 5.40
N LEU A 16 -14.55 -8.74 4.13
CA LEU A 16 -15.88 -8.46 3.61
C LEU A 16 -16.94 -9.29 4.35
N PHE A 17 -16.79 -10.62 4.37
CA PHE A 17 -17.75 -11.51 5.01
C PHE A 17 -17.83 -11.30 6.52
N MET A 18 -16.70 -11.03 7.19
CA MET A 18 -16.69 -10.73 8.63
C MET A 18 -17.42 -9.42 8.93
N THR A 19 -17.26 -8.40 8.08
CA THR A 19 -18.01 -7.14 8.20
C THR A 19 -19.51 -7.34 7.99
N LEU A 20 -19.90 -8.08 6.96
CA LEU A 20 -21.31 -8.42 6.70
C LEU A 20 -21.92 -9.25 7.84
N TYR A 21 -21.16 -10.19 8.40
CA TYR A 21 -21.57 -10.99 9.54
C TYR A 21 -21.86 -10.12 10.77
N PHE A 22 -20.92 -9.27 11.19
CA PHE A 22 -21.13 -8.42 12.35
C PHE A 22 -22.22 -7.37 12.12
N LEU A 23 -22.34 -6.84 10.91
CA LEU A 23 -23.43 -5.92 10.54
C LEU A 23 -24.78 -6.62 10.61
N GLY A 24 -24.91 -7.80 10.01
CA GLY A 24 -26.13 -8.62 10.06
C GLY A 24 -26.52 -8.99 11.49
N PHE A 25 -25.55 -9.40 12.31
CA PHE A 25 -25.77 -9.66 13.73
C PHE A 25 -26.28 -8.41 14.47
N SER A 26 -25.66 -7.25 14.22
CA SER A 26 -26.04 -5.99 14.87
C SER A 26 -27.46 -5.55 14.49
N ILE A 27 -27.84 -5.71 13.22
CA ILE A 27 -29.21 -5.44 12.74
C ILE A 27 -30.20 -6.39 13.42
N ALA A 28 -29.90 -7.69 13.44
CA ALA A 28 -30.77 -8.69 14.06
C ALA A 28 -30.96 -8.42 15.57
N LEU A 29 -29.88 -8.05 16.27
CA LEU A 29 -29.93 -7.69 17.69
C LEU A 29 -30.74 -6.40 17.92
N GLY A 30 -30.59 -5.40 17.06
CA GLY A 30 -31.40 -4.18 17.11
C GLY A 30 -32.89 -4.49 16.93
N MET A 31 -33.24 -5.34 15.96
CA MET A 31 -34.63 -5.80 15.76
C MET A 31 -35.16 -6.57 16.97
N TYR A 32 -34.32 -7.37 17.63
CA TYR A 32 -34.67 -8.07 18.85
C TYR A 32 -34.97 -7.09 20.01
N PHE A 33 -34.13 -6.07 20.22
CA PHE A 33 -34.35 -5.07 21.27
C PHE A 33 -35.61 -4.24 21.06
N VAL A 34 -35.95 -3.91 19.81
CA VAL A 34 -37.20 -3.19 19.49
C VAL A 34 -38.44 -4.02 19.83
N ARG A 35 -38.36 -5.35 19.75
CA ARG A 35 -39.50 -6.26 19.96
C ARG A 35 -39.59 -6.83 21.37
N SER A 36 -38.51 -6.79 22.14
CA SER A 36 -38.46 -7.44 23.45
C SER A 36 -38.89 -6.48 24.57
N LEU A 37 -39.82 -6.93 25.41
CA LEU A 37 -40.25 -6.19 26.61
C LEU A 37 -39.21 -6.25 27.74
N ARG A 38 -38.29 -7.21 27.70
CA ARG A 38 -37.22 -7.39 28.69
C ARG A 38 -35.94 -7.76 27.98
N VAL A 39 -34.94 -6.89 28.09
CA VAL A 39 -33.61 -7.13 27.52
C VAL A 39 -32.64 -7.35 28.68
N PRO A 40 -32.04 -8.55 28.82
CA PRO A 40 -31.06 -8.78 29.86
C PRO A 40 -29.77 -7.99 29.56
N LEU A 41 -29.20 -7.36 30.59
CA LEU A 41 -28.04 -6.47 30.46
C LEU A 41 -26.84 -7.12 29.74
N TRP A 42 -26.60 -8.41 29.95
CA TRP A 42 -25.50 -9.13 29.31
C TRP A 42 -25.63 -9.17 27.78
N GLN A 43 -26.84 -9.25 27.22
CA GLN A 43 -27.06 -9.21 25.78
C GLN A 43 -26.76 -7.82 25.20
N VAL A 44 -27.06 -6.76 25.96
CA VAL A 44 -26.72 -5.39 25.59
C VAL A 44 -25.21 -5.22 25.56
N VAL A 45 -24.50 -5.67 26.60
CA VAL A 45 -23.04 -5.58 26.68
C VAL A 45 -22.36 -6.38 25.56
N LEU A 46 -22.78 -7.63 25.34
CA LEU A 46 -22.27 -8.46 24.24
C LEU A 46 -22.58 -7.84 22.88
N GLY A 47 -23.78 -7.28 22.72
CA GLY A 47 -24.20 -6.56 21.53
C GLY A 47 -23.32 -5.36 21.21
N LEU A 48 -23.05 -4.52 22.20
CA LEU A 48 -22.17 -3.36 22.05
C LEU A 48 -20.73 -3.79 21.75
N TYR A 49 -20.24 -4.83 22.41
CA TYR A 49 -18.92 -5.39 22.14
C TYR A 49 -18.80 -5.86 20.67
N LEU A 50 -19.79 -6.61 20.17
CA LEU A 50 -19.79 -7.09 18.77
C LEU A 50 -20.04 -5.95 17.77
N ALA A 51 -20.86 -4.96 18.11
CA ALA A 51 -21.08 -3.78 17.28
C ALA A 51 -19.80 -2.94 17.13
N ALA A 52 -18.98 -2.85 18.18
CA ALA A 52 -17.67 -2.19 18.09
C ALA A 52 -16.74 -2.86 17.06
N HIS A 53 -16.84 -4.19 16.91
CA HIS A 53 -16.06 -4.92 15.91
C HIS A 53 -16.47 -4.54 14.48
N VAL A 54 -17.74 -4.19 14.22
CA VAL A 54 -18.19 -3.71 12.90
C VAL A 54 -17.32 -2.52 12.44
N PHE A 55 -17.08 -1.55 13.31
CA PHE A 55 -16.29 -0.37 12.96
C PHE A 55 -14.84 -0.72 12.62
N MET A 56 -14.21 -1.62 13.39
CA MET A 56 -12.84 -2.05 13.13
C MET A 56 -12.73 -2.83 11.83
N THR A 57 -13.63 -3.79 11.60
CA THR A 57 -13.58 -4.63 10.38
C THR A 57 -13.98 -3.86 9.14
N ALA A 58 -15.00 -2.99 9.23
CA ALA A 58 -15.41 -2.13 8.13
C ALA A 58 -14.34 -1.12 7.78
N GLY A 59 -13.68 -0.51 8.78
CA GLY A 59 -12.56 0.40 8.55
C GLY A 59 -11.39 -0.27 7.83
N MET A 60 -11.00 -1.47 8.27
CA MET A 60 -9.98 -2.26 7.59
C MET A 60 -10.39 -2.67 6.17
N TRP A 61 -11.63 -3.12 5.98
CA TRP A 61 -12.15 -3.47 4.67
C TRP A 61 -12.17 -2.26 3.72
N PHE A 62 -12.61 -1.10 4.19
CA PHE A 62 -12.64 0.13 3.41
C PHE A 62 -11.23 0.59 3.03
N TYR A 63 -10.30 0.58 3.99
CA TYR A 63 -8.89 0.87 3.74
C TYR A 63 -8.30 -0.05 2.65
N HIS A 64 -8.54 -1.35 2.75
CA HIS A 64 -8.08 -2.31 1.74
C HIS A 64 -8.80 -2.18 0.40
N THR A 65 -10.05 -1.70 0.40
CA THR A 65 -10.75 -1.32 -0.83
C THR A 65 -10.03 -0.16 -1.52
N GLN A 66 -9.65 0.89 -0.79
CA GLN A 66 -8.87 2.01 -1.36
C GLN A 66 -7.54 1.54 -1.96
N LEU A 67 -6.83 0.67 -1.25
CA LEU A 67 -5.58 0.08 -1.74
C LEU A 67 -5.79 -0.75 -3.01
N LEU A 68 -6.84 -1.57 -3.03
CA LEU A 68 -7.20 -2.42 -4.16
C LEU A 68 -7.57 -1.56 -5.39
N LEU A 69 -8.36 -0.49 -5.19
CA LEU A 69 -8.71 0.45 -6.25
C LEU A 69 -7.52 1.26 -6.77
N GLY A 70 -6.54 1.53 -5.91
CA GLY A 70 -5.30 2.23 -6.29
C GLY A 70 -4.19 1.31 -6.80
N ASN A 71 -4.41 0.00 -6.84
CA ASN A 71 -3.40 -1.04 -7.04
C ASN A 71 -2.12 -0.83 -6.22
N LEU A 72 -2.27 -0.61 -4.91
CA LEU A 72 -1.16 -0.43 -3.96
C LEU A 72 -1.18 -1.49 -2.88
N THR A 73 -0.01 -1.86 -2.39
CA THR A 73 0.14 -2.61 -1.13
C THR A 73 0.16 -1.66 0.08
N THR A 74 -0.13 -2.19 1.27
CA THR A 74 0.00 -1.44 2.53
C THR A 74 1.42 -0.90 2.71
N ASN A 75 2.44 -1.69 2.37
CA ASN A 75 3.85 -1.27 2.48
C ASN A 75 4.18 -0.10 1.55
N GLU A 76 3.65 -0.11 0.33
CA GLU A 76 3.80 0.99 -0.62
C GLU A 76 3.08 2.25 -0.14
N HIS A 77 1.84 2.11 0.33
CA HIS A 77 1.05 3.23 0.83
C HIS A 77 1.67 3.87 2.09
N LEU A 78 2.18 3.07 3.03
CA LEU A 78 2.83 3.60 4.23
C LEU A 78 4.22 4.20 3.94
N ASN A 79 4.93 3.68 2.93
CA ASN A 79 6.29 4.11 2.60
C ASN A 79 6.39 4.75 1.22
N LEU A 80 5.41 5.57 0.81
CA LEU A 80 5.34 6.17 -0.53
C LEU A 80 6.63 6.89 -0.95
N ARG A 81 7.33 7.54 -0.01
CA ARG A 81 8.58 8.26 -0.28
C ARG A 81 9.77 7.35 -0.56
N LYS A 82 9.73 6.09 -0.11
CA LYS A 82 10.80 5.10 -0.31
C LYS A 82 10.83 4.57 -1.74
N TYR A 83 9.72 4.64 -2.47
CA TYR A 83 9.55 4.03 -3.78
C TYR A 83 9.61 5.08 -4.89
N PRO A 84 10.78 5.34 -5.50
CA PRO A 84 10.93 6.38 -6.51
C PRO A 84 10.13 6.10 -7.79
N TYR A 85 9.75 4.84 -8.07
CA TYR A 85 8.92 4.51 -9.23
C TYR A 85 7.49 5.08 -9.14
N LEU A 86 7.04 5.48 -7.94
CA LEU A 86 5.74 6.13 -7.73
C LEU A 86 5.79 7.65 -8.00
N TRP A 87 6.95 8.21 -8.31
CA TRP A 87 7.15 9.64 -8.49
C TRP A 87 7.75 9.92 -9.87
N GLU A 88 7.10 10.82 -10.61
CA GLU A 88 7.55 11.25 -11.94
C GLU A 88 7.90 12.74 -11.90
N THR A 89 9.11 13.09 -12.31
CA THR A 89 9.51 14.50 -12.45
C THR A 89 9.07 15.00 -13.82
N ARG A 90 8.15 15.96 -13.84
CA ARG A 90 7.72 16.60 -15.09
C ARG A 90 8.34 17.99 -15.21
N ALA A 91 8.98 18.24 -16.35
CA ALA A 91 9.42 19.56 -16.74
C ALA A 91 8.23 20.34 -17.33
N TYR A 92 8.02 21.56 -16.84
CA TYR A 92 7.01 22.46 -17.39
C TYR A 92 7.68 23.44 -18.36
N VAL A 93 6.90 23.95 -19.32
CA VAL A 93 7.35 24.93 -20.33
C VAL A 93 7.96 26.19 -19.68
N SER A 94 7.62 26.48 -18.42
CA SER A 94 8.18 27.57 -17.61
C SER A 94 9.59 27.32 -17.07
N GLY A 95 10.24 26.20 -17.42
CA GLY A 95 11.55 25.80 -16.89
C GLY A 95 11.53 25.25 -15.47
N LYS A 96 10.35 25.19 -14.83
CA LYS A 96 10.19 24.60 -13.48
C LYS A 96 9.95 23.09 -13.60
N THR A 97 10.60 22.31 -12.73
CA THR A 97 10.35 20.87 -12.58
C THR A 97 9.48 20.61 -11.36
N LYS A 98 8.42 19.80 -11.51
CA LYS A 98 7.60 19.34 -10.37
C LYS A 98 7.57 17.81 -10.33
N THR A 99 7.74 17.26 -9.14
CA THR A 99 7.51 15.84 -8.87
C THR A 99 6.02 15.59 -8.67
N VAL A 100 5.45 14.68 -9.46
CA VAL A 100 4.03 14.31 -9.40
C VAL A 100 3.93 12.82 -9.07
N TYR A 101 2.99 12.47 -8.20
CA TYR A 101 2.70 11.07 -7.88
C TYR A 101 2.04 10.38 -9.08
N ARG A 102 2.56 9.22 -9.46
CA ARG A 102 2.03 8.39 -10.55
C ARG A 102 2.30 6.92 -10.23
N ASN A 103 1.24 6.17 -9.94
CA ASN A 103 1.32 4.72 -9.81
C ASN A 103 1.24 4.06 -11.19
N PRO A 104 2.29 3.36 -11.69
CA PRO A 104 2.26 2.73 -13.00
C PRO A 104 1.26 1.58 -13.10
N TRP A 105 0.91 0.93 -11.99
CA TRP A 105 -0.07 -0.17 -11.96
C TRP A 105 -1.51 0.30 -11.74
N ASN A 106 -1.74 1.61 -11.56
CA ASN A 106 -3.08 2.17 -11.46
C ASN A 106 -3.61 2.54 -12.85
N ILE A 107 -4.25 1.58 -13.53
CA ILE A 107 -4.78 1.77 -14.89
C ILE A 107 -6.26 2.16 -14.84
N SER A 108 -7.09 1.31 -14.23
CA SER A 108 -8.52 1.56 -14.02
C SER A 108 -9.01 0.74 -12.82
N TRP A 109 -10.07 1.21 -12.16
CA TRP A 109 -10.57 0.56 -10.96
C TRP A 109 -10.94 -0.92 -11.18
N TRP A 110 -11.53 -1.25 -12.34
CA TRP A 110 -11.88 -2.63 -12.69
C TRP A 110 -10.66 -3.49 -12.98
N HIS A 111 -9.70 -2.96 -13.74
CA HIS A 111 -8.44 -3.66 -14.01
C HIS A 111 -7.67 -3.95 -12.72
N ASN A 112 -7.63 -2.98 -11.80
CA ASN A 112 -6.95 -3.12 -10.52
C ASN A 112 -7.62 -4.19 -9.63
N ILE A 113 -8.96 -4.27 -9.63
CA ILE A 113 -9.69 -5.37 -8.99
C ILE A 113 -9.29 -6.71 -9.62
N GLN A 114 -9.36 -6.81 -10.94
CA GLN A 114 -9.06 -8.05 -11.64
C GLN A 114 -7.62 -8.53 -11.38
N ASP A 115 -6.64 -7.63 -11.44
CA ASP A 115 -5.23 -7.91 -11.15
C ASP A 115 -5.03 -8.38 -9.70
N ARG A 116 -5.76 -7.81 -8.73
CA ARG A 116 -5.65 -8.24 -7.32
C ARG A 116 -6.32 -9.59 -7.03
N PHE A 117 -7.33 -9.98 -7.80
CA PHE A 117 -7.98 -11.29 -7.67
C PHE A 117 -7.29 -12.38 -8.50
N HIS A 118 -6.63 -11.99 -9.58
CA HIS A 118 -5.90 -12.86 -10.51
C HIS A 118 -4.51 -12.28 -10.77
N PRO A 119 -3.63 -12.29 -9.75
CA PRO A 119 -2.32 -11.69 -9.89
C PRO A 119 -1.51 -12.36 -10.99
N SER A 120 -0.89 -11.53 -11.83
CA SER A 120 -0.01 -11.98 -12.90
C SER A 120 1.46 -11.74 -12.55
N ALA A 121 2.38 -12.35 -13.30
CA ALA A 121 3.81 -12.08 -13.12
C ALA A 121 4.18 -10.60 -13.36
N ALA A 122 3.35 -9.87 -14.13
CA ALA A 122 3.55 -8.46 -14.42
C ALA A 122 3.46 -7.56 -13.17
N SER A 123 2.80 -8.02 -12.10
CA SER A 123 2.72 -7.31 -10.83
C SER A 123 4.08 -7.23 -10.11
N TYR A 124 5.09 -7.99 -10.54
CA TYR A 124 6.47 -7.95 -10.01
C TYR A 124 7.43 -7.15 -10.87
N THR A 125 7.05 -6.78 -12.10
CA THR A 125 7.93 -6.10 -13.05
C THR A 125 7.59 -4.61 -13.09
N VAL A 126 8.60 -3.77 -12.92
CA VAL A 126 8.47 -2.32 -13.16
C VAL A 126 8.50 -2.09 -14.67
N PRO A 127 7.53 -1.40 -15.27
CA PRO A 127 7.57 -1.10 -16.70
C PRO A 127 8.85 -0.36 -17.08
N GLU A 128 9.49 -0.77 -18.20
CA GLU A 128 10.78 -0.21 -18.68
C GLU A 128 10.78 1.32 -18.81
N SER A 129 9.62 1.92 -19.12
CA SER A 129 9.46 3.38 -19.20
C SER A 129 9.84 4.11 -17.91
N HIS A 130 9.74 3.46 -16.75
CA HIS A 130 10.18 3.99 -15.46
C HIS A 130 11.66 3.70 -15.16
N GLU A 131 12.25 2.69 -15.80
CA GLU A 131 13.69 2.42 -15.70
C GLU A 131 14.50 3.48 -16.46
N THR A 132 14.04 3.91 -17.64
CA THR A 132 14.68 4.97 -18.43
C THR A 132 14.68 6.30 -17.67
N VAL A 133 13.61 6.61 -16.92
CA VAL A 133 13.55 7.80 -16.05
C VAL A 133 14.57 7.70 -14.91
N ARG A 134 14.73 6.50 -14.30
CA ARG A 134 15.76 6.27 -13.27
C ARG A 134 17.17 6.47 -13.81
N GLN A 135 17.48 5.88 -14.97
CA GLN A 135 18.80 6.03 -15.59
C GLN A 135 19.10 7.49 -15.92
N SER A 136 18.11 8.22 -16.47
CA SER A 136 18.25 9.64 -16.78
C SER A 136 18.47 10.50 -15.53
N GLN A 137 17.76 10.23 -14.44
CA GLN A 137 17.93 10.95 -13.17
C GLN A 137 19.26 10.65 -12.48
N ALA A 138 19.71 9.39 -12.50
CA ALA A 138 21.00 8.98 -11.96
C ALA A 138 22.17 9.59 -12.76
N LEU A 139 22.05 9.68 -14.09
CA LEU A 139 23.03 10.37 -14.92
C LEU A 139 23.06 11.88 -14.62
N LEU A 140 21.90 12.52 -14.46
CA LEU A 140 21.83 13.95 -14.12
C LEU A 140 22.47 14.25 -12.76
N SER A 141 22.19 13.45 -11.73
CA SER A 141 22.77 13.66 -10.39
C SER A 141 24.29 13.41 -10.35
N THR A 142 24.80 12.49 -11.18
CA THR A 142 26.24 12.24 -11.35
C THR A 142 26.93 13.44 -12.03
N VAL A 143 26.32 14.00 -13.06
CA VAL A 143 26.87 15.19 -13.75
C VAL A 143 26.87 16.41 -12.80
N THR A 144 25.82 16.60 -12.00
CA THR A 144 25.71 17.75 -11.08
C THR A 144 26.63 17.64 -9.85
N SER A 145 26.99 16.42 -9.44
CA SER A 145 27.98 16.19 -8.36
C SER A 145 29.44 16.29 -8.86
N SER A 146 29.69 16.02 -10.14
CA SER A 146 31.02 16.21 -10.74
C SER A 146 31.39 17.68 -10.99
N SER A 147 30.41 18.58 -11.12
CA SER A 147 30.66 20.02 -11.29
C SER A 147 30.86 20.79 -9.97
N SER A 148 30.70 20.13 -8.82
CA SER A 148 30.84 20.74 -7.48
C SER A 148 32.07 20.27 -6.70
N SER A 149 32.95 19.45 -7.29
CA SER A 149 34.19 18.96 -6.66
C SER A 149 35.46 19.49 -7.35
N SER A 150 35.76 20.77 -7.12
CA SER A 150 37.16 21.24 -7.09
C SER A 150 37.51 21.69 -5.67
N SER A 151 37.65 20.72 -4.77
CA SER A 151 38.43 20.94 -3.54
C SER A 151 39.18 19.66 -3.19
N THR A 152 40.49 19.87 -3.02
CA THR A 152 41.56 18.90 -2.81
C THR A 152 41.25 17.93 -1.68
N ALA A 153 41.19 16.63 -1.97
CA ALA A 153 41.08 15.57 -0.96
C ALA A 153 42.30 14.65 -1.00
N THR A 154 43.04 14.67 0.10
CA THR A 154 44.16 13.78 0.47
C THR A 154 43.67 12.33 0.61
N PRO A 155 44.40 11.31 0.10
CA PRO A 155 43.95 9.91 0.16
C PRO A 155 44.19 9.29 1.55
N THR A 156 43.11 8.81 2.17
CA THR A 156 43.14 7.97 3.38
C THR A 156 43.16 6.49 2.98
N PRO A 157 43.97 5.62 3.63
CA PRO A 157 44.15 4.25 3.17
C PRO A 157 42.98 3.33 3.54
N LEU A 158 42.76 2.37 2.64
CA LEU A 158 41.74 1.33 2.64
C LEU A 158 41.75 0.49 3.93
N ARG A 159 40.60 0.48 4.63
CA ARG A 159 40.34 -0.46 5.72
C ARG A 159 39.71 -1.73 5.14
N HIS A 160 40.42 -2.84 5.33
CA HIS A 160 39.97 -4.20 5.03
C HIS A 160 38.66 -4.51 5.78
N VAL A 161 37.62 -4.95 5.08
CA VAL A 161 36.42 -5.57 5.67
C VAL A 161 36.49 -7.07 5.40
N PRO A 162 36.34 -7.93 6.42
CA PRO A 162 36.37 -9.37 6.25
C PRO A 162 35.04 -9.88 5.69
N THR A 163 35.18 -10.88 4.83
CA THR A 163 34.14 -11.75 4.25
C THR A 163 33.33 -12.41 5.36
N GLN A 164 32.00 -12.34 5.29
CA GLN A 164 31.12 -13.27 6.01
C GLN A 164 30.21 -14.01 5.02
N GLU A 165 30.28 -15.32 5.13
CA GLU A 165 29.51 -16.34 4.44
C GLU A 165 28.13 -16.56 5.10
N ALA A 166 27.17 -17.04 4.28
CA ALA A 166 25.97 -17.82 4.61
C ALA A 166 24.87 -17.13 5.47
N VAL A 167 23.57 -17.35 5.32
CA VAL A 167 22.75 -18.53 4.98
C VAL A 167 21.47 -18.07 4.27
#